data_AF-A0A1F3F5D3-F1
#
_entry.id   AF-A0A1F3F5D3-F1
#
_cell.length_a   1.000
_cell.length_b   1.000
_cell.length_c   1.000
_cell.angle_alpha   90.00
_cell.angle_beta   90.00
_cell.angle_gamma   90.00
#
_symmetry.space_group_name_H-M   'P 1'
#
loop_
_entity.id
_entity.type
_entity.pdbx_description
1 polymer ?
#
loop_
_entity_poly.entity_id
_entity_poly.type
_entity_poly.pdbx_seq_one_letter_code
_entity_poly.pdbx_strand_id
1 'polypeptide(L)'
;MADSKQKLYAITITVKPKPDGISRYSSKTFRGCTMAKTTADAKKIAIEMLLVGFRETKSPVVTIDDIIIKDCKCHDDFFIKIKE
;
A
#
# COMPACT_ATOMS: atom_id res chain seq x y z
N MET A 1 -21.71 8.26 -18.68
CA MET A 1 -20.36 8.28 -18.10
C MET A 1 -20.49 7.77 -16.68
N ALA A 2 -19.98 6.56 -16.38
CA ALA A 2 -20.15 5.95 -15.07
C ALA A 2 -19.25 6.66 -14.05
N ASP A 3 -19.85 7.43 -13.16
CA ASP A 3 -19.23 8.07 -11.99
C ASP A 3 -18.75 6.95 -11.04
N SER A 4 -17.59 6.38 -11.34
CA SER A 4 -16.93 5.44 -10.44
C SER A 4 -16.32 6.26 -9.31
N LYS A 5 -17.15 6.61 -8.32
CA LYS A 5 -16.74 7.31 -7.11
C LYS A 5 -15.50 6.61 -6.53
N GLN A 6 -14.45 7.39 -6.31
CA GLN A 6 -13.28 6.90 -5.60
C GLN A 6 -13.70 6.52 -4.19
N LYS A 7 -13.27 5.36 -3.74
CA LYS A 7 -13.48 4.86 -2.38
C LYS A 7 -12.16 4.85 -1.64
N LEU A 8 -12.21 5.05 -0.34
CA LEU A 8 -11.03 4.93 0.52
C LEU A 8 -10.81 3.46 0.85
N TYR A 9 -9.60 2.97 0.69
CA TYR A 9 -9.20 1.62 1.07
C TYR A 9 -8.11 1.69 2.12
N ALA A 10 -8.30 1.03 3.25
CA ALA A 10 -7.22 0.78 4.19
C ALA A 10 -6.46 -0.48 3.77
N ILE A 11 -5.14 -0.38 3.72
CA ILE A 11 -4.27 -1.43 3.21
C ILE A 11 -3.17 -1.71 4.22
N THR A 12 -2.99 -3.00 4.53
CA THR A 12 -1.87 -3.48 5.33
C THR A 12 -0.92 -4.26 4.42
N ILE A 13 0.34 -3.83 4.39
CA ILE A 13 1.37 -4.38 3.53
C ILE A 13 2.55 -4.81 4.40
N THR A 14 3.06 -6.01 4.19
CA THR A 14 4.29 -6.48 4.80
C THR A 14 5.38 -6.56 3.73
N VAL A 15 6.49 -5.87 3.95
CA VAL A 15 7.67 -5.93 3.10
C VAL A 15 8.68 -6.88 3.73
N LYS A 16 9.10 -7.88 2.97
CA LYS A 16 10.10 -8.89 3.35
C LYS A 16 11.23 -8.88 2.32
N PRO A 17 12.22 -7.98 2.45
CA PRO A 17 13.34 -7.94 1.53
C PRO A 17 14.11 -9.27 1.59
N LYS A 18 14.48 -9.82 0.43
CA LYS A 18 15.41 -10.95 0.39
C LYS A 18 16.73 -10.58 1.09
N PRO A 19 17.28 -11.46 1.94
CA PRO A 19 18.58 -11.22 2.56
C PRO A 19 19.67 -11.27 1.49
N ASP A 20 20.39 -10.17 1.30
CA ASP A 20 21.48 -10.09 0.33
C ASP A 20 22.80 -10.51 0.97
N GLY A 21 22.91 -11.79 1.37
CA GLY A 21 24.12 -12.50 1.86
C GLY A 21 24.86 -11.95 3.10
N ILE A 22 24.66 -10.67 3.42
CA ILE A 22 25.44 -9.82 4.32
C ILE A 22 24.50 -9.19 5.36
N SER A 23 23.27 -8.87 4.96
CA SER A 23 22.28 -8.21 5.83
C SER A 23 21.01 -9.04 5.97
N ARG A 24 20.65 -9.37 7.22
CA ARG A 24 19.33 -9.93 7.56
C ARG A 24 18.34 -8.79 7.68
N TYR A 25 17.48 -8.61 6.68
CA TYR A 25 16.40 -7.63 6.75
C TYR A 25 15.21 -8.18 7.54
N SER A 26 14.80 -7.45 8.57
CA SER A 26 13.56 -7.76 9.28
C SER A 26 12.36 -7.33 8.45
N SER A 27 11.31 -8.14 8.47
CA SER A 27 10.06 -7.80 7.80
C SER A 27 9.44 -6.56 8.43
N LYS A 28 9.07 -5.57 7.61
CA LYS A 28 8.38 -4.36 8.07
C LYS A 28 6.92 -4.39 7.63
N THR A 29 6.01 -4.04 8.52
CA THR A 29 4.59 -3.90 8.18
C THR A 29 4.21 -2.44 8.12
N PHE A 30 3.59 -2.05 7.02
CA PHE A 30 3.07 -0.72 6.74
C PHE A 30 1.55 -0.77 6.70
N ARG A 31 0.92 0.23 7.28
CA ARG A 31 -0.53 0.44 7.22
C ARG A 31 -0.75 1.82 6.65
N GLY A 32 -1.63 1.91 5.67
CA GLY A 32 -1.94 3.16 5.00
C GLY A 32 -3.32 3.13 4.39
N CYS A 33 -3.73 4.27 3.83
CA CYS A 33 -4.98 4.40 3.12
C CYS A 33 -4.73 4.94 1.72
N THR A 34 -5.47 4.42 0.74
CA THR A 34 -5.40 4.89 -0.66
C THR A 34 -6.80 5.08 -1.21
N MET A 35 -7.00 6.14 -2.00
CA MET A 35 -8.23 6.34 -2.74
C MET A 35 -8.15 5.66 -4.10
N ALA A 36 -9.14 4.83 -4.41
CA ALA A 36 -9.17 4.03 -5.63
C ALA A 36 -10.59 3.71 -6.08
N LYS A 37 -10.77 3.35 -7.34
CA LYS A 37 -12.08 2.88 -7.83
C LYS A 37 -12.36 1.44 -7.42
N THR A 38 -11.32 0.61 -7.38
CA THR A 38 -11.40 -0.82 -7.07
C THR A 38 -10.31 -1.21 -6.08
N THR A 39 -10.53 -2.31 -5.37
CA THR A 39 -9.53 -2.92 -4.48
C THR A 39 -8.22 -3.24 -5.22
N ALA A 40 -8.29 -3.63 -6.50
CA ALA A 40 -7.10 -3.94 -7.30
C ALA A 40 -6.25 -2.68 -7.58
N ASP A 41 -6.91 -1.57 -7.93
CA ASP A 41 -6.26 -0.28 -8.13
C ASP A 41 -5.62 0.22 -6.83
N ALA A 42 -6.35 0.11 -5.71
CA ALA A 42 -5.88 0.51 -4.38
C ALA A 42 -4.58 -0.20 -4.00
N LYS A 43 -4.54 -1.52 -4.21
CA LYS A 43 -3.35 -2.35 -4.00
C LYS A 43 -2.17 -1.90 -4.87
N LYS A 44 -2.42 -1.63 -6.15
CA LYS A 44 -1.39 -1.19 -7.09
C LYS A 44 -0.79 0.15 -6.67
N ILE A 45 -1.64 1.14 -6.38
CA ILE A 45 -1.21 2.47 -5.92
C ILE A 45 -0.38 2.36 -4.64
N ALA A 46 -0.81 1.55 -3.67
CA ALA A 46 -0.08 1.38 -2.41
C ALA A 46 1.30 0.73 -2.60
N ILE A 47 1.40 -0.25 -3.51
CA ILE A 47 2.68 -0.86 -3.89
C ILE A 47 3.59 0.19 -4.54
N GLU A 48 3.08 0.95 -5.50
CA GLU A 48 3.86 1.99 -6.19
C GLU A 48 4.38 3.06 -5.22
N MET A 49 3.54 3.55 -4.30
CA MET A 49 3.95 4.49 -3.26
C MET A 49 5.05 3.95 -2.36
N LEU A 50 4.95 2.69 -1.93
CA LEU A 50 5.98 2.04 -1.13
C LEU A 50 7.30 1.94 -1.91
N LEU A 51 7.25 1.50 -3.17
CA LEU A 51 8.45 1.38 -4.00
C LEU A 51 9.15 2.72 -4.22
N VAL A 52 8.39 3.81 -4.42
CA VAL A 52 8.96 5.16 -4.51
C VAL A 52 9.69 5.52 -3.22
N GLY A 53 9.06 5.33 -2.05
CA GLY A 53 9.69 5.64 -0.76
C GLY A 53 10.95 4.81 -0.47
N PHE A 54 10.99 3.54 -0.92
CA PHE A 54 12.20 2.71 -0.80
C PHE A 54 13.31 3.13 -1.75
N ARG A 55 12.99 3.64 -2.95
CA ARG A 55 14.00 4.17 -3.89
C ARG A 55 14.70 5.41 -3.32
N GLU A 56 13.98 6.26 -2.62
CA GLU A 56 14.53 7.47 -2.00
C GLU A 56 15.48 7.17 -0.83
N THR A 57 15.29 6.04 -0.14
CA THR A 57 16.01 5.69 1.10
C THR A 57 17.33 4.94 0.89
N LYS A 58 17.77 4.68 -0.36
CA LYS A 58 19.06 4.04 -0.72
C LYS A 58 19.35 2.70 0.02
N SER A 59 18.34 1.98 0.51
CA SER A 59 18.48 0.69 1.20
C SER A 59 17.13 0.00 1.44
N PRO A 60 17.06 -1.33 1.42
CA PRO A 60 17.54 -2.25 0.38
C PRO A 60 16.75 -2.13 -0.93
N VAL A 61 17.17 -2.84 -1.98
CA VAL A 61 16.40 -2.97 -3.24
C VAL A 61 15.14 -3.78 -2.95
N VAL A 62 14.04 -3.10 -2.64
CA VAL A 62 12.72 -3.72 -2.49
C VAL A 62 12.09 -3.83 -3.87
N THR A 63 11.73 -5.04 -4.27
CA THR A 63 10.97 -5.33 -5.49
C THR A 63 9.52 -5.67 -5.16
N ILE A 64 8.65 -5.74 -6.18
CA ILE A 64 7.24 -6.10 -6.00
C ILE A 64 7.12 -7.49 -5.33
N ASP A 65 8.02 -8.42 -5.65
CA ASP A 65 8.06 -9.77 -5.07
C ASP A 65 8.33 -9.80 -3.56
N ASP A 66 8.97 -8.76 -3.02
CA ASP A 66 9.22 -8.62 -1.59
C ASP A 66 7.99 -8.06 -0.84
N ILE A 67 6.94 -7.66 -1.56
CA ILE A 67 5.78 -6.96 -1.01
C ILE A 67 4.58 -7.91 -0.92
N ILE A 68 4.09 -8.11 0.29
CA ILE A 68 2.94 -8.97 0.59
C ILE A 68 1.81 -8.11 1.10
N ILE A 69 0.71 -8.02 0.36
CA ILE A 69 -0.51 -7.37 0.85
C ILE A 69 -1.21 -8.34 1.80
N LYS A 70 -1.29 -7.97 3.08
CA LYS A 70 -1.96 -8.75 4.12
C LYS A 70 -3.46 -8.52 4.14
N ASP A 71 -3.86 -7.27 4.00
CA ASP A 71 -5.26 -6.87 4.07
C ASP A 71 -5.50 -5.65 3.17
N CYS A 72 -6.67 -5.57 2.56
CA CYS A 72 -7.10 -4.44 1.75
C CYS A 72 -8.61 -4.35 1.84
N LYS A 73 -9.10 -3.41 2.64
CA LYS A 73 -10.53 -3.25 2.93
C LYS A 73 -11.00 -1.87 2.50
N CYS A 74 -12.14 -1.86 1.83
CA CYS A 74 -12.84 -0.62 1.54
C CYS A 74 -13.37 -0.03 2.85
N HIS A 75 -12.92 1.16 3.19
CA HIS A 75 -13.42 1.95 4.30
C HIS A 75 -14.27 3.10 3.74
N ASP A 76 -15.52 2.78 3.36
CA ASP A 76 -16.50 3.77 2.92
C ASP A 76 -17.07 4.58 4.12
N ASP A 77 -16.91 4.08 5.35
CA ASP A 77 -17.42 4.70 6.59
C ASP A 77 -16.75 6.04 6.98
N PHE A 78 -15.67 6.46 6.31
CA PHE A 78 -14.99 7.73 6.58
C PHE A 78 -15.56 8.92 5.80
N PHE A 79 -16.67 8.78 5.07
CA PHE A 79 -17.45 9.94 4.67
C PHE A 79 -18.00 10.61 5.94
N ILE A 80 -17.21 11.53 6.49
CA ILE A 80 -17.70 12.54 7.43
C ILE A 80 -18.89 13.18 6.72
N LYS A 81 -20.10 12.89 7.19
CA LYS A 81 -21.26 13.71 6.85
C LYS A 81 -20.93 15.11 7.35
N ILE A 82 -20.40 15.97 6.48
CA ILE A 82 -20.39 17.40 6.72
C ILE A 82 -21.87 17.75 6.75
N LYS A 83 -22.43 17.89 7.97
CA LYS A 83 -23.77 18.45 8.14
C LYS A 83 -23.69 19.87 7.58
N GLU A 84 -24.45 20.11 6.51
CA GLU A 84 -24.81 21.45 6.05
C GLU A 84 -25.37 22.31 7.18
#